data_AF-A0A4R5J0K5-F1
#
_entry.id   AF-A0A4R5J0K5-F1
#
_cell.length_a   1.000
_cell.length_b   1.000
_cell.length_c   1.000
_cell.angle_alpha   90.00
_cell.angle_beta   90.00
_cell.angle_gamma   90.00
#
_symmetry.space_group_name_H-M   'P 1'
#
loop_
_entity.id
_entity.type
_entity.pdbx_description
1 polymer ?
#
loop_
_entity_poly.entity_id
_entity_poly.type
_entity_poly.pdbx_seq_one_letter_code
_entity_poly.pdbx_strand_id
1 'polypeptide(L)'
;MSHRIGNALVIATALAAVGLAIKQNTHLLASSPAHFALDRERCFGVARAGRNDCGTALHACAGRARHDAAGDEWLMLPAGTCARIAGGSLRSAAP
;
A
#
# COMPACT_ATOMS: atom_id res chain seq x y z
N MET A 1 -22.97 15.07 41.69
CA MET A 1 -23.31 14.96 40.25
C MET A 1 -22.31 15.69 39.34
N SER A 2 -21.84 16.91 39.65
CA SER A 2 -20.94 17.69 38.76
C SER A 2 -19.63 17.01 38.36
N HIS A 3 -18.97 16.26 39.24
CA HIS A 3 -17.71 15.57 38.89
C HIS A 3 -17.89 14.43 37.89
N ARG A 4 -19.06 13.77 37.89
CA ARG A 4 -19.36 12.70 36.91
C ARG A 4 -19.58 13.28 35.51
N ILE A 5 -20.20 14.46 35.45
CA ILE A 5 -20.42 15.19 34.19
C ILE A 5 -19.08 15.73 33.65
N GLY A 6 -18.23 16.30 34.52
CA GLY A 6 -16.90 16.78 34.14
C GLY A 6 -16.01 15.66 33.61
N ASN A 7 -15.95 14.51 34.30
CA ASN A 7 -15.14 13.38 33.85
C ASN A 7 -15.66 12.77 32.54
N ALA A 8 -16.98 12.70 32.35
CA ALA A 8 -17.57 12.23 31.11
C ALA A 8 -17.21 13.14 29.92
N LEU A 9 -17.19 14.47 30.13
CA LEU A 9 -16.79 15.43 29.11
C LEU A 9 -15.32 15.27 28.72
N VAL A 10 -14.42 15.10 29.69
CA VAL A 10 -12.98 14.91 29.45
C VAL A 10 -12.70 13.60 28.69
N ILE A 11 -13.40 12.52 29.03
CA ILE A 11 -13.24 11.24 28.34
C ILE A 11 -13.76 11.33 26.89
N ALA A 12 -14.90 11.97 26.67
CA ALA A 12 -15.47 12.13 25.34
C ALA A 12 -14.57 12.93 24.40
N THR A 13 -13.96 14.02 24.88
CA THR A 13 -13.05 14.83 24.06
C THR A 13 -11.75 14.10 23.74
N ALA A 14 -11.20 13.32 24.68
CA ALA A 14 -10.01 12.50 24.44
C ALA A 14 -10.27 11.42 23.36
N LEU A 15 -11.41 10.74 23.41
CA LEU A 15 -11.78 9.74 22.40
C LEU A 15 -12.00 10.36 21.02
N ALA A 16 -12.60 11.55 20.96
CA ALA A 16 -12.78 12.27 19.69
C ALA A 16 -11.45 12.70 19.07
N ALA A 17 -10.50 13.18 19.88
CA ALA A 17 -9.16 13.56 19.40
C ALA A 17 -8.39 12.34 18.85
N VAL A 18 -8.46 11.20 19.53
CA VAL A 18 -7.88 9.94 19.06
C VAL A 18 -8.54 9.48 17.75
N GLY A 19 -9.88 9.53 17.68
CA GLY A 19 -10.62 9.19 16.46
C GLY A 19 -10.23 10.07 15.27
N LEU A 20 -9.99 11.37 15.49
CA LEU A 20 -9.53 12.28 14.44
C LEU A 20 -8.10 11.97 13.99
N ALA A 21 -7.19 11.69 14.93
CA ALA A 21 -5.82 11.31 14.62
C ALA A 21 -5.75 9.98 13.84
N ILE A 22 -6.58 9.00 14.20
CA ILE A 22 -6.71 7.73 13.47
C ILE A 22 -7.23 8.00 12.05
N LYS A 23 -8.24 8.84 11.88
CA LYS A 23 -8.76 9.21 10.55
C LYS A 23 -7.72 9.91 9.66
N GLN A 24 -6.89 10.77 10.23
CA GLN A 24 -5.89 11.54 9.46
C GLN A 24 -4.66 10.71 9.08
N ASN A 25 -4.21 9.83 9.97
CA ASN A 25 -2.92 9.14 9.81
C ASN A 25 -3.04 7.66 9.44
N THR A 26 -4.25 7.10 9.41
CA THR A 26 -4.48 5.69 9.14
C THR A 26 -5.70 5.48 8.25
N HIS A 27 -5.80 4.29 7.66
CA HIS A 27 -6.96 3.86 6.86
C HIS A 27 -7.94 2.96 7.64
N LEU A 28 -7.87 2.97 8.98
CA LEU A 28 -8.66 2.07 9.84
C LEU A 28 -10.17 2.40 9.83
N LEU A 29 -10.53 3.66 9.55
CA LEU A 29 -11.91 4.14 9.53
C LEU A 29 -12.30 4.52 8.09
N ALA A 30 -13.42 3.99 7.61
CA ALA A 30 -13.95 4.31 6.28
C ALA A 30 -14.63 5.69 6.29
N SER A 31 -13.93 6.72 5.81
CA SER A 31 -14.51 7.96 5.24
C SER A 31 -13.40 8.96 4.85
N SER A 32 -12.83 8.76 3.66
CA SER A 32 -12.08 9.81 2.95
C SER A 32 -12.78 10.10 1.61
N PRO A 33 -13.13 11.36 1.28
CA PRO A 33 -13.94 11.71 0.11
C PRO A 33 -13.17 11.78 -1.21
N ALA A 34 -11.94 11.26 -1.30
CA ALA A 34 -11.25 11.08 -2.57
C ALA A 34 -10.22 9.95 -2.43
N HIS A 35 -10.68 8.72 -2.53
CA HIS A 35 -9.78 7.65 -2.95
C HIS A 35 -9.60 7.86 -4.46
N PHE A 36 -8.44 8.36 -4.87
CA PHE A 36 -7.97 8.02 -6.22
C PHE A 36 -7.75 6.51 -6.19
N ALA A 37 -8.83 5.75 -6.42
CA ALA A 37 -8.78 4.33 -6.69
C ALA A 37 -8.14 4.20 -8.08
N LEU A 38 -6.83 4.37 -8.12
CA LEU A 38 -6.04 4.03 -9.28
C LEU A 38 -6.05 2.50 -9.32
N ASP A 39 -6.64 1.95 -10.37
CA ASP A 39 -6.44 0.56 -10.72
C ASP A 39 -4.93 0.27 -10.68
N ARG A 40 -4.54 -0.89 -10.16
CA ARG A 40 -3.13 -1.27 -10.02
C ARG A 40 -2.84 -2.52 -10.83
N GLU A 41 -1.64 -2.59 -11.39
CA GLU A 41 -1.17 -3.69 -12.22
C GLU A 41 0.21 -4.16 -11.77
N ARG A 42 0.45 -5.48 -11.89
CA ARG A 42 1.80 -6.03 -11.67
C ARG A 42 2.62 -5.77 -12.92
N CYS A 43 3.74 -5.08 -12.76
CA CYS A 43 4.69 -4.87 -13.84
C CYS A 43 5.96 -5.68 -13.57
N PHE A 44 6.21 -6.68 -14.41
CA PHE A 44 7.34 -7.59 -14.34
C PHE A 44 8.53 -7.06 -15.13
N GLY A 45 9.75 -7.49 -14.77
CA GLY A 45 10.97 -7.15 -15.50
C GLY A 45 11.47 -5.71 -15.26
N VAL A 46 10.89 -4.99 -14.30
CA VAL A 46 11.23 -3.58 -14.01
C VAL A 46 11.83 -3.39 -12.62
N ALA A 47 11.81 -4.41 -11.76
CA ALA A 47 12.37 -4.34 -10.41
C ALA A 47 13.90 -4.33 -10.45
N ARG A 48 14.54 -3.51 -9.60
CA ARG A 48 15.97 -3.67 -9.30
C ARG A 48 16.20 -4.85 -8.36
N ALA A 49 17.42 -5.36 -8.30
CA ALA A 49 17.87 -6.33 -7.32
C ALA A 49 17.51 -5.84 -5.90
N GLY A 50 16.90 -6.72 -5.12
CA GLY A 50 16.44 -6.43 -3.76
C GLY A 50 15.32 -5.38 -3.67
N ARG A 51 14.64 -5.04 -4.77
CA ARG A 51 13.62 -3.98 -4.81
C ARG A 51 12.35 -4.39 -5.55
N ASN A 52 11.96 -5.66 -5.46
CA ASN A 52 10.66 -6.15 -5.92
C ASN A 52 9.63 -6.18 -4.79
N ASP A 53 8.35 -6.28 -5.17
CA ASP A 53 7.24 -6.45 -4.22
C ASP A 53 7.03 -7.93 -3.84
N CYS A 54 6.23 -8.13 -2.78
CA CYS A 54 5.86 -9.44 -2.24
C CYS A 54 5.02 -10.27 -3.22
N GLY A 55 5.06 -11.61 -3.10
CA GLY A 55 4.14 -12.50 -3.80
C GLY A 55 4.50 -12.75 -5.26
N THR A 56 5.73 -13.19 -5.50
CA THR A 56 6.17 -13.74 -6.79
C THR A 56 5.92 -15.24 -6.84
N ALA A 57 6.23 -15.88 -7.97
CA ALA A 57 6.13 -17.33 -8.09
C ALA A 57 7.21 -18.07 -7.27
N LEU A 58 8.35 -17.42 -7.00
CA LEU A 58 9.50 -18.05 -6.35
C LEU A 58 9.58 -17.80 -4.84
N HIS A 59 9.03 -16.68 -4.36
CA HIS A 59 9.09 -16.32 -2.95
C HIS A 59 7.96 -15.35 -2.57
N ALA A 60 7.71 -15.27 -1.26
CA ALA A 60 6.57 -14.52 -0.73
C ALA A 60 6.90 -13.08 -0.36
N CYS A 61 8.16 -12.75 -0.07
CA CYS A 61 8.54 -11.47 0.54
C CYS A 61 9.16 -10.51 -0.48
N ALA A 62 8.96 -9.22 -0.27
CA ALA A 62 9.63 -8.15 -1.01
C ALA A 62 11.15 -8.18 -0.79
N GLY A 63 11.87 -7.57 -1.72
CA GLY A 63 13.32 -7.38 -1.63
C GLY A 63 14.14 -8.66 -1.83
N ARG A 64 13.61 -9.63 -2.57
CA ARG A 64 14.25 -10.93 -2.82
C ARG A 64 14.73 -11.11 -4.26
N ALA A 65 14.43 -10.16 -5.15
CA ALA A 65 14.96 -10.11 -6.50
C ALA A 65 16.50 -10.21 -6.48
N ARG A 66 17.05 -11.20 -7.17
CA ARG A 66 18.49 -11.47 -7.17
C ARG A 66 19.26 -10.53 -8.09
N HIS A 67 18.64 -10.11 -9.18
CA HIS A 67 19.25 -9.28 -10.22
C HIS A 67 18.25 -8.21 -10.70
N ASP A 68 18.78 -7.16 -11.33
CA ASP A 68 17.96 -6.13 -11.96
C ASP A 68 17.15 -6.75 -13.13
N ALA A 69 15.93 -6.25 -13.31
CA ALA A 69 15.03 -6.60 -14.40
C ALA A 69 14.71 -8.10 -14.52
N ALA A 70 14.76 -8.84 -13.41
CA ALA A 70 14.32 -10.24 -13.39
C ALA A 70 12.84 -10.36 -13.80
N GLY A 71 12.56 -11.23 -14.77
CA GLY A 71 11.26 -11.29 -15.45
C GLY A 71 10.13 -11.94 -14.65
N ASP A 72 10.46 -12.62 -13.57
CA ASP A 72 9.57 -13.21 -12.58
C ASP A 72 9.35 -12.30 -11.35
N GLU A 73 10.14 -11.22 -11.26
CA GLU A 73 10.04 -10.19 -10.23
C GLU A 73 9.22 -9.00 -10.74
N TRP A 74 8.43 -8.40 -9.85
CA TRP A 74 7.50 -7.34 -10.23
C TRP A 74 7.40 -6.20 -9.22
N LEU A 75 6.82 -5.10 -9.70
CA LEU A 75 6.41 -3.93 -8.92
C LEU A 75 4.93 -3.64 -9.15
N MET A 76 4.22 -3.25 -8.08
CA MET A 76 2.83 -2.79 -8.13
C MET A 76 2.82 -1.35 -8.64
N LEU A 77 2.30 -1.13 -9.84
CA LEU A 77 2.21 0.20 -10.43
C LEU A 77 0.75 0.59 -10.68
N PRO A 78 0.45 1.90 -10.85
CA PRO A 78 -0.83 2.32 -11.40
C PRO A 78 -1.06 1.70 -12.79
N ALA A 79 -2.29 1.33 -13.09
CA ALA A 79 -2.67 0.70 -14.36
C ALA A 79 -2.24 1.56 -15.57
N GLY A 80 -1.77 0.90 -16.61
CA GLY A 80 -1.23 1.52 -17.82
C GLY A 80 0.19 2.09 -17.70
N THR A 81 0.81 2.04 -16.51
CA THR A 81 2.20 2.51 -16.33
C THR A 81 3.21 1.52 -16.92
N CYS A 82 2.95 0.22 -16.79
CA CYS A 82 3.89 -0.82 -17.19
C CYS A 82 4.23 -0.75 -18.69
N ALA A 83 3.22 -0.50 -19.53
CA ALA A 83 3.40 -0.35 -20.97
C ALA A 83 4.25 0.89 -21.37
N ARG A 84 4.48 1.82 -20.44
CA ARG A 84 5.28 3.04 -20.65
C ARG A 84 6.72 2.87 -20.18
N ILE A 85 7.06 1.73 -19.57
CA ILE A 85 8.41 1.41 -19.10
C ILE A 85 9.05 0.45 -20.10
N ALA A 86 10.23 0.81 -20.60
CA ALA A 86 10.98 -0.06 -21.50
C ALA A 86 11.28 -1.41 -20.81
N GLY A 87 10.91 -2.51 -21.46
CA GLY A 87 11.05 -3.86 -20.92
C GLY A 87 9.97 -4.29 -19.92
N GLY A 88 9.00 -3.42 -19.60
CA GLY A 88 7.88 -3.77 -18.73
C GLY A 88 6.91 -4.76 -19.36
N SER A 89 6.44 -5.72 -18.56
CA SER A 89 5.46 -6.72 -18.98
C SER A 89 4.37 -6.94 -17.92
N LEU A 90 3.11 -7.08 -18.35
CA LEU A 90 2.00 -7.49 -17.47
C LEU A 90 1.97 -9.00 -17.20
N ARG A 91 2.85 -9.75 -17.87
CA ARG A 91 3.01 -11.20 -17.70
C ARG A 91 4.37 -11.48 -17.09
N SER A 92 4.41 -12.35 -16.08
CA SER A 92 5.67 -12.89 -15.60
C SER A 92 6.34 -13.66 -16.72
N ALA A 93 7.61 -13.36 -16.99
CA ALA A 93 8.50 -14.34 -17.60
C ALA A 93 8.90 -15.30 -16.47
N ALA A 94 7.97 -16.19 -16.11
CA ALA A 94 8.27 -17.28 -15.21
C ALA A 94 9.51 -18.03 -15.77
N PRO A 95 10.38 -18.58 -14.91
CA PRO A 95 11.31 -19.60 -15.37
C PRO A 95 10.55 -20.79 -15.98
#